data_AF-A0A8T3NDD6-F1
#
_entry.id   AF-A0A8T3NDD6-F1
#
_cell.length_a   1.000
_cell.length_b   1.000
_cell.length_c   1.000
_cell.angle_alpha   90.00
_cell.angle_beta   90.00
_cell.angle_gamma   90.00
#
_symmetry.space_group_name_H-M   'P 1'
#
loop_
_entity.id
_entity.type
_entity.pdbx_description
1 polymer ?
#
loop_
_entity_poly.entity_id
_entity_poly.type
_entity_poly.pdbx_seq_one_letter_code
_entity_poly.pdbx_strand_id
1 'polypeptide(L)'
;MFAELAQAEEETSWGISGAPPAGKTVLDQVHQAMILFGAGRSEALKRFLVEEGAGNEQALWRLAQSLSALYPTGCEKRWVDGVLARKKGLGF
;
A
#
# COMPACT_ATOMS: atom_id res chain seq x y z
N MET A 1 -25.24 13.84 7.39
CA MET A 1 -23.87 13.97 7.93
C MET A 1 -23.27 12.65 8.42
N PHE A 2 -23.75 12.00 9.49
CA PHE A 2 -23.19 10.69 9.91
C PHE A 2 -23.55 9.52 8.96
N ALA A 3 -24.70 9.58 8.29
CA ALA A 3 -25.14 8.57 7.34
C ALA A 3 -24.32 8.57 6.02
N GLU A 4 -23.81 9.72 5.58
CA GLU A 4 -22.97 9.82 4.38
C GLU A 4 -21.58 9.22 4.60
N LEU A 5 -21.03 9.34 5.82
CA LEU A 5 -19.76 8.72 6.18
C LEU A 5 -19.87 7.19 6.23
N ALA A 6 -20.99 6.66 6.75
CA ALA A 6 -21.27 5.23 6.75
C ALA A 6 -21.45 4.66 5.33
N GLN A 7 -22.11 5.40 4.42
CA GLN A 7 -22.21 5.02 3.01
C GLN A 7 -20.87 5.07 2.28
N ALA A 8 -20.00 6.04 2.59
CA ALA A 8 -18.66 6.09 2.01
C ALA A 8 -17.76 4.93 2.48
N GLU A 9 -17.90 4.48 3.74
CA GLU A 9 -17.25 3.28 4.27
C GLU A 9 -17.77 1.97 3.64
N GLU A 10 -19.06 1.94 3.28
CA GLU A 10 -19.71 0.79 2.65
C GLU A 10 -19.44 0.72 1.12
N GLU A 11 -19.38 1.88 0.44
CA GLU A 11 -18.96 2.00 -0.97
C GLU A 11 -17.45 1.76 -1.15
N THR A 12 -16.62 2.11 -0.17
CA THR A 12 -15.26 1.55 -0.05
C THR A 12 -15.31 0.13 0.51
N SER A 13 -16.12 -0.72 -0.13
CA SER A 13 -16.05 -2.16 0.08
C SER A 13 -14.62 -2.60 -0.18
N TRP A 14 -13.93 -2.99 0.88
CA TRP A 14 -12.56 -3.50 0.86
C TRP A 14 -12.48 -4.89 0.19
N GLY A 15 -13.28 -5.16 -0.85
CA GLY A 15 -13.35 -6.42 -1.58
C GLY A 15 -13.50 -7.66 -0.69
N ILE A 16 -13.39 -8.83 -1.32
CA ILE A 16 -13.39 -10.14 -0.63
C ILE A 16 -12.10 -10.32 0.22
N SER A 17 -11.14 -9.40 0.10
CA SER A 17 -9.81 -9.44 0.70
C SER A 17 -9.62 -8.59 1.95
N GLY A 18 -10.52 -7.66 2.24
CA GLY A 18 -10.21 -6.58 3.17
C GLY A 18 -9.13 -5.61 2.66
N ALA A 19 -9.01 -5.42 1.33
CA ALA A 19 -8.18 -4.48 0.56
C ALA A 19 -9.00 -3.88 -0.62
N PRO A 20 -9.00 -2.54 -0.87
CA PRO A 20 -9.57 -1.97 -2.09
C PRO A 20 -8.86 -2.53 -3.34
N PRO A 21 -9.48 -2.47 -4.53
CA PRO A 21 -8.83 -2.88 -5.77
C PRO A 21 -7.51 -2.11 -5.96
N ALA A 22 -6.54 -2.75 -6.63
CA ALA A 22 -5.25 -2.13 -6.87
C ALA A 22 -5.39 -0.73 -7.48
N GLY A 23 -4.63 0.21 -6.93
CA GLY A 23 -4.55 1.58 -7.42
C GLY A 23 -4.29 1.64 -8.94
N LYS A 24 -4.92 2.61 -9.62
CA LYS A 24 -4.87 2.75 -11.08
C LYS A 24 -3.48 3.15 -11.58
N THR A 25 -2.70 3.82 -10.75
CA THR A 25 -1.32 4.22 -11.04
C THR A 25 -0.33 3.55 -10.08
N VAL A 26 0.93 3.51 -10.49
CA VAL A 26 2.03 3.02 -9.62
C VAL A 26 2.11 3.82 -8.31
N LEU A 27 1.80 5.12 -8.34
CA LEU A 27 1.75 5.97 -7.15
C LEU A 27 0.63 5.54 -6.20
N ASP A 28 -0.55 5.24 -6.73
CA ASP A 28 -1.68 4.76 -5.94
C ASP A 28 -1.37 3.42 -5.30
N GLN A 29 -0.71 2.51 -6.02
CA GLN A 29 -0.30 1.20 -5.50
C GLN A 29 0.76 1.32 -4.39
N VAL A 30 1.73 2.24 -4.54
CA VAL A 30 2.71 2.53 -3.47
C VAL A 30 2.01 3.07 -2.23
N HIS A 31 1.08 4.02 -2.37
CA HIS A 31 0.32 4.55 -1.25
C HIS A 31 -0.57 3.48 -0.60
N GLN A 32 -1.22 2.63 -1.38
CA GLN A 32 -2.01 1.51 -0.87
C GLN A 32 -1.15 0.56 -0.04
N ALA A 33 0.07 0.22 -0.50
CA ALA A 33 1.02 -0.56 0.28
C ALA A 33 1.43 0.16 1.58
N MET A 34 1.65 1.47 1.53
CA MET A 34 1.95 2.29 2.72
C MET A 34 0.81 2.29 3.74
N ILE A 35 -0.45 2.40 3.30
CA ILE A 35 -1.64 2.35 4.15
C ILE A 35 -1.77 0.98 4.80
N LEU A 36 -1.66 -0.10 4.03
CA LEU A 36 -1.74 -1.48 4.55
C LEU A 36 -0.63 -1.75 5.58
N PHE A 37 0.59 -1.25 5.31
CA PHE A 37 1.71 -1.35 6.24
C PHE A 37 1.46 -0.53 7.52
N GLY A 38 1.08 0.73 7.38
CA GLY A 38 0.81 1.64 8.51
C GLY A 38 -0.34 1.17 9.41
N ALA A 39 -1.33 0.49 8.83
CA ALA A 39 -2.45 -0.13 9.55
C ALA A 39 -2.13 -1.51 10.16
N GLY A 40 -0.88 -2.01 10.03
CA GLY A 40 -0.48 -3.31 10.56
C GLY A 40 -1.07 -4.53 9.84
N ARG A 41 -1.72 -4.34 8.69
CA ARG A 41 -2.42 -5.39 7.92
C ARG A 41 -1.44 -6.20 7.06
N SER A 42 -0.53 -6.93 7.71
CA SER A 42 0.57 -7.62 7.05
C SER A 42 0.14 -8.71 6.05
N GLU A 43 -0.93 -9.45 6.34
CA GLU A 43 -1.46 -10.47 5.41
C GLU A 43 -2.09 -9.83 4.16
N ALA A 44 -2.88 -8.76 4.34
CA ALA A 44 -3.45 -8.03 3.21
C ALA A 44 -2.37 -7.38 2.35
N LEU A 45 -1.31 -6.84 2.97
CA LEU A 45 -0.14 -6.32 2.25
C LEU A 45 0.57 -7.41 1.44
N LYS A 46 0.74 -8.62 2.01
CA LYS A 46 1.36 -9.74 1.31
C LYS A 46 0.52 -10.18 0.11
N ARG A 47 -0.80 -10.34 0.30
CA ARG A 47 -1.74 -10.68 -0.79
C ARG A 47 -1.69 -9.63 -1.90
N PHE A 48 -1.76 -8.35 -1.55
CA PHE A 48 -1.67 -7.25 -2.52
C PHE A 48 -0.36 -7.28 -3.33
N LEU A 49 0.78 -7.44 -2.66
CA LEU A 49 2.09 -7.42 -3.34
C LEU A 49 2.36 -8.70 -4.14
N VAL A 50 1.95 -9.87 -3.65
CA VAL A 50 2.34 -11.17 -4.22
C VAL A 50 1.22 -11.77 -5.07
N GLU A 51 0.03 -11.95 -4.49
CA GLU A 51 -1.07 -12.67 -5.14
C GLU A 51 -1.77 -11.80 -6.18
N GLU A 52 -1.98 -10.52 -5.88
CA GLU A 52 -2.56 -9.54 -6.81
C GLU A 52 -1.50 -8.94 -7.76
N GLY A 53 -0.22 -9.24 -7.50
CA GLY A 53 0.89 -9.01 -8.43
C GLY A 53 1.45 -7.58 -8.47
N ALA A 54 1.02 -6.68 -7.57
CA ALA A 54 1.55 -5.31 -7.54
C ALA A 54 3.08 -5.28 -7.33
N GLY A 55 3.63 -6.21 -6.55
CA GLY A 55 5.07 -6.34 -6.30
C GLY A 55 5.88 -6.85 -7.49
N ASN A 56 5.25 -7.39 -8.53
CA ASN A 56 5.94 -7.82 -9.76
C ASN A 56 6.36 -6.62 -10.62
N GLU A 57 5.70 -5.46 -10.45
CA GLU A 57 6.02 -4.28 -11.22
C GLU A 57 7.26 -3.57 -10.66
N GLN A 58 8.38 -3.62 -11.40
CA GLN A 58 9.63 -2.97 -10.99
C GLN A 58 9.45 -1.45 -10.75
N ALA A 59 8.51 -0.82 -11.44
CA ALA A 59 8.20 0.60 -11.29
C ALA A 59 7.73 0.94 -9.87
N LEU A 60 6.97 0.05 -9.23
CA LEU A 60 6.52 0.22 -7.84
C LEU A 60 7.71 0.39 -6.90
N TRP A 61 8.71 -0.49 -7.01
CA TRP A 61 9.89 -0.44 -6.16
C TRP A 61 10.78 0.76 -6.44
N ARG A 62 10.93 1.15 -7.71
CA ARG A 62 11.70 2.35 -8.08
C ARG A 62 11.04 3.61 -7.52
N LEU A 63 9.72 3.73 -7.65
CA LEU A 63 8.98 4.87 -7.12
C LEU A 63 9.04 4.92 -5.59
N ALA A 64 8.82 3.80 -4.90
CA ALA A 64 8.95 3.72 -3.45
C ALA A 64 10.37 4.13 -2.97
N GLN A 65 11.41 3.72 -3.69
CA GLN A 65 12.78 4.11 -3.39
C GLN A 65 13.04 5.61 -3.60
N SER A 66 12.48 6.20 -4.67
CA SER A 66 12.54 7.65 -4.90
C SER A 66 11.82 8.42 -3.80
N LEU A 67 10.63 7.98 -3.39
CA LEU A 67 9.87 8.60 -2.30
C LEU A 67 10.62 8.53 -0.96
N SER A 68 11.24 7.39 -0.62
CA SER A 68 12.09 7.25 0.57
C SER A 68 13.23 8.28 0.61
N ALA A 69 13.87 8.53 -0.54
CA ALA A 69 14.96 9.47 -0.67
C ALA A 69 14.51 10.94 -0.55
N LEU A 70 13.29 11.25 -0.99
CA LEU A 70 12.74 12.61 -0.99
C LEU A 70 12.02 12.98 0.31
N TYR A 71 11.49 11.99 1.04
CA TYR A 71 10.70 12.26 2.24
C TYR A 71 11.58 12.69 3.44
N PRO A 72 11.19 13.76 4.15
CA PRO A 72 11.88 14.17 5.38
C PRO A 72 11.64 13.18 6.52
N THR A 73 12.52 13.21 7.51
CA THR A 73 12.41 12.36 8.70
C THR A 73 11.20 12.79 9.55
N GLY A 74 10.37 11.82 9.97
CA GLY A 74 9.24 12.04 10.88
C GLY A 74 7.84 11.89 10.25
N CYS A 75 7.73 11.93 8.93
CA CYS A 75 6.46 11.80 8.21
C CYS A 75 6.21 10.35 7.72
N GLU A 76 5.62 10.23 6.53
CA GLU A 76 5.28 9.02 5.79
C GLU A 76 6.49 8.15 5.41
N LYS A 77 7.71 8.70 5.50
CA LYS A 77 8.96 8.00 5.23
C LYS A 77 9.04 6.63 5.92
N ARG A 78 8.61 6.57 7.19
CA ARG A 78 8.62 5.33 7.98
C ARG A 78 7.83 4.19 7.34
N TRP A 79 6.73 4.51 6.65
CA TRP A 79 5.87 3.51 6.02
C TRP A 79 6.46 3.05 4.69
N VAL A 80 6.99 3.98 3.90
CA VAL A 80 7.65 3.62 2.64
C VAL A 80 8.91 2.77 2.89
N ASP A 81 9.70 3.11 3.91
CA ASP A 81 10.87 2.32 4.33
C ASP A 81 10.44 0.93 4.83
N GLY A 82 9.32 0.85 5.53
CA GLY A 82 8.70 -0.40 5.95
C GLY A 82 8.26 -1.30 4.80
N VAL A 83 7.63 -0.71 3.77
CA VAL A 83 7.26 -1.42 2.52
C VAL A 83 8.51 -1.90 1.78
N LEU A 84 9.57 -1.08 1.68
CA LEU A 84 10.85 -1.47 1.09
C LEU A 84 11.55 -2.57 1.89
N ALA A 85 11.42 -2.60 3.21
CA ALA A 85 11.93 -3.69 4.04
C ALA A 85 11.14 -4.99 3.80
N ARG A 86 9.81 -4.91 3.62
CA ARG A 86 8.96 -6.06 3.26
C ARG A 86 9.35 -6.66 1.92
N LYS A 87 9.74 -5.84 0.93
CA LYS A 87 10.30 -6.31 -0.35
C LYS A 87 11.36 -7.39 -0.15
N LYS A 88 12.36 -7.11 0.69
CA LYS A 88 13.50 -8.00 0.96
C LYS A 88 13.07 -9.33 1.57
N GLY A 89 12.02 -9.32 2.40
CA GLY A 89 11.48 -10.54 3.02
C GLY A 89 10.60 -11.38 2.08
N LEU A 90 10.11 -10.80 0.98
CA LEU A 90 9.26 -11.48 0.00
C LEU A 90 10.05 -12.04 -1.21
N GLY A 91 11.32 -11.66 -1.38
CA GLY A 91 12.20 -12.21 -2.42
C GLY A 91 12.12 -11.51 -3.78
N PHE A 92 11.64 -10.27 -3.83
CA PHE A 92 11.63 -9.41 -5.03
C PHE A 92 12.92 -8.61 -5.24
#